data_AF-A0A6G1CD27-F1
#
_entry.id   AF-A0A6G1CD27-F1
#
_cell.length_a   1.000
_cell.length_b   1.000
_cell.length_c   1.000
_cell.angle_alpha   90.00
_cell.angle_beta   90.00
_cell.angle_gamma   90.00
#
_symmetry.space_group_name_H-M   'P 1'
#
loop_
_entity.id
_entity.type
_entity.pdbx_description
1 polymer ?
#
loop_
_entity_poly.entity_id
_entity_poly.type
_entity_poly.pdbx_seq_one_letter_code
_entity_poly.pdbx_strand_id
1 'polypeptide(L)'
;MCAHASTPAIAGADTVLEQLRASRAAIVSVLATAVEAEVAIDAAGDRLGDLYSGLPSSSQLQSQAVAVRALRARIDRAVAPAEPLLAAFRRVSALAEETALPADPADAGRAAGFVGRVDQLRDAIEEVVARGDEAVRRVEEAVGFLGRTKAAGRGRVRRLTEAAAALRAVYETEAEEMRFEGPLDEALLGLQDLFEALLLRLKQAAAADGVDELGGAEEGYELGTDDEVDAAARMARTLAGNDCLDICLDIYVKVR
;
A
#
# COMPACT_ATOMS: atom_id res chain seq x y z
N MET A 1 -45.48 122.55 -11.58
CA MET A 1 -45.43 121.59 -10.46
C MET A 1 -45.29 120.20 -11.04
N CYS A 2 -44.34 119.43 -10.51
CA CYS A 2 -43.87 118.14 -11.03
C CYS A 2 -44.89 117.02 -10.83
N ALA A 3 -44.92 116.04 -11.74
CA ALA A 3 -45.33 114.67 -11.44
C ALA A 3 -44.40 113.72 -12.23
N HIS A 4 -43.42 113.17 -11.52
CA HIS A 4 -42.49 112.16 -12.01
C HIS A 4 -43.16 110.78 -12.11
N ALA A 5 -42.63 110.02 -13.04
CA ALA A 5 -42.90 108.62 -13.32
C ALA A 5 -42.90 107.70 -12.09
N SER A 6 -43.77 106.70 -12.13
CA SER A 6 -43.59 105.42 -11.44
C SER A 6 -43.95 104.31 -12.42
N THR A 7 -42.97 103.87 -13.20
CA THR A 7 -43.03 102.62 -13.96
C THR A 7 -42.76 101.48 -12.99
N PRO A 8 -43.57 100.41 -12.93
CA PRO A 8 -43.37 99.33 -11.98
C PRO A 8 -42.07 98.57 -12.32
N ALA A 9 -41.25 98.36 -11.30
CA ALA A 9 -40.03 97.57 -11.38
C ALA A 9 -40.33 96.15 -11.89
N ILE A 10 -39.53 95.73 -12.86
CA ILE A 10 -39.53 94.40 -13.47
C ILE A 10 -38.94 93.40 -12.45
N ALA A 11 -39.71 93.06 -11.42
CA ALA A 11 -39.29 92.09 -10.39
C ALA A 11 -39.23 90.63 -10.91
N GLY A 12 -39.65 90.38 -12.15
CA GLY A 12 -39.70 89.04 -12.77
C GLY A 12 -38.55 88.70 -13.73
N ALA A 13 -37.77 89.67 -14.20
CA ALA A 13 -36.70 89.40 -15.18
C ALA A 13 -35.41 88.93 -14.50
N ASP A 14 -35.08 89.49 -13.34
CA ASP A 14 -33.90 89.07 -12.55
C ASP A 14 -34.09 87.65 -11.98
N THR A 15 -35.30 87.26 -11.60
CA THR A 15 -35.59 85.90 -11.09
C THR A 15 -35.50 84.83 -12.17
N VAL A 16 -35.90 85.13 -13.41
CA VAL A 16 -35.75 84.21 -14.56
C VAL A 16 -34.28 84.05 -14.97
N LEU A 17 -33.50 85.14 -14.95
CA LEU A 17 -32.06 85.08 -15.20
C LEU A 17 -31.32 84.27 -14.14
N GLU A 18 -31.67 84.42 -12.86
CA GLU A 18 -31.11 83.60 -11.78
C GLU A 18 -31.51 82.13 -11.90
N GLN A 19 -32.76 81.82 -12.26
CA GLN A 19 -33.19 80.44 -12.55
C GLN A 19 -32.44 79.83 -13.74
N LEU A 20 -32.17 80.61 -14.79
CA LEU A 20 -31.41 80.14 -15.95
C LEU A 20 -29.92 79.90 -15.61
N ARG A 21 -29.35 80.74 -14.74
CA ARG A 21 -27.99 80.55 -14.23
C ARG A 21 -27.91 79.32 -13.32
N ALA A 22 -28.90 79.12 -12.46
CA ALA A 22 -29.00 77.96 -11.58
C ALA A 22 -29.20 76.67 -12.39
N SER A 23 -30.05 76.65 -13.41
CA SER A 23 -30.25 75.49 -14.27
C SER A 23 -29.01 75.17 -15.11
N ARG A 24 -28.31 76.20 -15.62
CA ARG A 24 -27.01 76.02 -16.29
C ARG A 24 -25.97 75.45 -15.34
N ALA A 25 -25.87 75.95 -14.11
CA ALA A 25 -24.95 75.42 -13.11
C ALA A 25 -25.28 73.96 -12.74
N ALA A 26 -26.56 73.61 -12.63
CA ALA A 26 -27.01 72.25 -12.40
C ALA A 26 -26.64 71.32 -13.58
N ILE A 27 -26.87 71.75 -14.82
CA ILE A 27 -26.50 70.98 -16.02
C ILE A 27 -24.98 70.77 -16.08
N VAL A 28 -24.19 71.82 -15.83
CA VAL A 28 -22.72 71.72 -15.83
C VAL A 28 -22.23 70.78 -14.73
N SER A 29 -22.84 70.83 -13.53
CA SER A 29 -22.54 69.91 -12.45
C SER A 29 -22.86 68.46 -12.82
N VAL A 30 -24.03 68.22 -13.41
CA VAL A 30 -24.42 66.88 -13.88
C VAL A 30 -23.46 66.37 -14.96
N LEU A 31 -23.06 67.21 -15.92
CA LEU A 31 -22.09 66.83 -16.95
C LEU A 31 -20.71 66.52 -16.35
N ALA A 32 -20.25 67.29 -15.37
CA ALA A 32 -19.00 67.00 -14.66
C ALA A 32 -19.07 65.65 -13.93
N THR A 33 -20.17 65.39 -13.21
CA THR A 33 -20.37 64.09 -12.53
C THR A 33 -20.49 62.92 -13.51
N ALA A 34 -21.03 63.15 -14.71
CA ALA A 34 -21.13 62.13 -15.75
C ALA A 34 -19.74 61.77 -16.31
N VAL A 35 -18.87 62.76 -16.53
CA VAL A 35 -17.48 62.54 -16.95
C VAL A 35 -16.68 61.79 -15.86
N GLU A 36 -16.86 62.14 -14.59
CA GLU A 36 -16.26 61.40 -13.48
C GLU A 36 -16.76 59.95 -13.40
N ALA A 37 -18.05 59.73 -13.66
CA ALA A 37 -18.63 58.40 -13.72
C ALA A 37 -18.09 57.56 -14.89
N GLU A 38 -17.89 58.15 -16.07
CA GLU A 38 -17.26 57.45 -17.22
C GLU A 38 -15.84 56.98 -16.87
N VAL A 39 -15.02 57.87 -16.29
CA VAL A 39 -13.66 57.50 -15.85
C VAL A 39 -13.69 56.38 -14.78
N ALA A 40 -14.66 56.41 -13.88
CA ALA A 40 -14.84 55.37 -12.87
C ALA A 40 -15.28 54.03 -13.49
N ILE A 41 -16.10 54.05 -14.55
CA ILE A 41 -16.52 52.86 -15.29
C ILE A 41 -15.33 52.25 -16.04
N ASP A 42 -14.52 53.06 -16.70
CA ASP A 42 -13.31 52.57 -17.39
C ASP A 42 -12.33 51.93 -16.40
N ALA A 43 -12.07 52.59 -15.27
CA ALA A 43 -11.22 52.05 -14.22
C ALA A 43 -11.80 50.77 -13.56
N ALA A 44 -13.11 50.59 -13.57
CA ALA A 44 -13.75 49.34 -13.13
C ALA A 44 -13.60 48.24 -14.20
N GLY A 45 -13.67 48.60 -15.49
CA GLY A 45 -13.42 47.72 -16.62
C GLY A 45 -12.00 47.14 -16.60
N ASP A 46 -10.99 47.98 -16.37
CA ASP A 46 -9.59 47.55 -16.26
C ASP A 46 -9.39 46.57 -15.10
N ARG A 47 -9.95 46.88 -13.91
CA ARG A 47 -9.89 45.98 -12.75
C ARG A 47 -10.55 44.63 -13.02
N LEU A 48 -11.68 44.62 -13.74
CA LEU A 48 -12.33 43.38 -14.15
C LEU A 48 -11.46 42.61 -15.16
N GLY A 49 -10.84 43.30 -16.11
CA GLY A 49 -9.88 42.70 -17.06
C GLY A 49 -8.70 42.02 -16.37
N ASP A 50 -8.12 42.67 -15.36
CA ASP A 50 -7.03 42.12 -14.55
C ASP A 50 -7.48 40.88 -13.76
N LEU A 51 -8.67 40.93 -13.15
CA LEU A 51 -9.24 39.80 -12.43
C LEU A 51 -9.53 38.60 -13.35
N TYR A 52 -10.08 38.83 -14.53
CA TYR A 52 -10.33 37.78 -15.53
C TYR A 52 -9.04 37.17 -16.08
N SER A 53 -7.98 37.97 -16.21
CA SER A 53 -6.66 37.51 -16.65
C SER A 53 -5.95 36.66 -15.60
N GLY A 54 -6.24 36.89 -14.31
CA GLY A 54 -5.73 36.09 -13.18
C GLY A 54 -6.51 34.80 -12.90
N LEU A 55 -7.70 34.62 -13.48
CA LEU A 55 -8.49 33.40 -13.30
C LEU A 55 -7.91 32.25 -14.13
N PRO A 56 -7.78 31.05 -13.57
CA PRO A 56 -7.38 29.89 -14.34
C PRO A 56 -8.42 29.62 -15.43
N SER A 57 -7.98 29.50 -16.67
CA SER A 57 -8.85 29.16 -17.79
C SER A 57 -9.61 27.85 -17.49
N SER A 58 -10.83 27.72 -18.00
CA SER A 58 -11.60 26.46 -17.92
C SER A 58 -10.78 25.25 -18.40
N SER A 59 -9.91 25.46 -19.40
CA SER A 59 -8.94 24.48 -19.89
C SER A 59 -7.89 24.07 -18.86
N GLN A 60 -7.40 25.01 -18.05
CA GLN A 60 -6.45 24.72 -16.96
C GLN A 60 -7.13 23.93 -15.84
N LEU A 61 -8.34 24.30 -15.44
CA LEU A 61 -9.12 23.56 -14.44
C LEU A 61 -9.45 22.14 -14.92
N GLN A 62 -9.81 21.97 -16.19
CA GLN A 62 -10.02 20.65 -16.79
C GLN A 62 -8.74 19.82 -16.81
N SER A 63 -7.60 20.41 -17.18
CA SER A 63 -6.30 19.72 -17.18
C SER A 63 -5.89 19.27 -15.77
N GLN A 64 -6.14 20.10 -14.75
CA GLN A 64 -5.91 19.78 -13.35
C GLN A 64 -6.84 18.66 -12.88
N ALA A 65 -8.12 18.70 -13.23
CA ALA A 65 -9.07 17.67 -12.88
C ALA A 65 -8.67 16.30 -13.47
N VAL A 66 -8.21 16.27 -14.72
CA VAL A 66 -7.68 15.06 -15.36
C VAL A 66 -6.42 14.56 -14.66
N ALA A 67 -5.48 15.46 -14.33
CA ALA A 67 -4.26 15.11 -13.60
C ALA A 67 -4.55 14.54 -12.20
N VAL A 68 -5.52 15.12 -11.47
CA VAL A 68 -5.95 14.63 -10.15
C VAL A 68 -6.60 13.24 -10.26
N ARG A 69 -7.45 13.00 -11.27
CA ARG A 69 -8.01 11.66 -11.50
C ARG A 69 -6.95 10.62 -11.83
N ALA A 70 -5.97 10.97 -12.67
CA ALA A 70 -4.86 10.09 -12.99
C ALA A 70 -4.01 9.78 -11.76
N LEU A 71 -3.76 10.79 -10.91
CA LEU A 71 -3.05 10.61 -9.65
C LEU A 71 -3.83 9.69 -8.70
N ARG A 72 -5.13 9.92 -8.52
CA ARG A 72 -6.00 9.10 -7.67
C ARG A 72 -6.00 7.63 -8.12
N ALA A 73 -6.22 7.37 -9.41
CA ALA A 73 -6.16 6.01 -9.95
C ALA A 73 -4.79 5.33 -9.69
N ARG A 74 -3.70 6.09 -9.66
CA ARG A 74 -2.37 5.57 -9.39
C ARG A 74 -2.13 5.30 -7.91
N ILE A 75 -2.65 6.14 -7.03
CA ILE A 75 -2.67 5.90 -5.58
C ILE A 75 -3.49 4.65 -5.27
N ASP A 76 -4.71 4.57 -5.81
CA ASP A 76 -5.59 3.40 -5.63
C ASP A 76 -4.88 2.12 -6.10
N ARG A 77 -4.19 2.17 -7.24
CA ARG A 77 -3.38 1.05 -7.74
C ARG A 77 -2.18 0.72 -6.85
N ALA A 78 -1.54 1.70 -6.24
CA ALA A 78 -0.41 1.49 -5.32
C ALA A 78 -0.85 0.91 -3.97
N VAL A 79 -2.04 1.27 -3.51
CA VAL A 79 -2.61 0.82 -2.22
C VAL A 79 -3.36 -0.50 -2.35
N ALA A 80 -3.91 -0.83 -3.52
CA ALA A 80 -4.66 -2.07 -3.77
C ALA A 80 -4.01 -3.37 -3.23
N PRO A 81 -2.68 -3.56 -3.25
CA PRO A 81 -2.04 -4.76 -2.70
C PRO A 81 -2.08 -4.87 -1.17
N ALA A 82 -2.32 -3.77 -0.44
CA ALA A 82 -2.18 -3.74 1.01
C ALA A 82 -3.20 -4.65 1.72
N GLU A 83 -4.45 -4.65 1.26
CA GLU A 83 -5.50 -5.50 1.84
C GLU A 83 -5.23 -7.01 1.67
N PRO A 84 -4.96 -7.53 0.46
CA PRO A 84 -4.63 -8.96 0.31
C PRO A 84 -3.31 -9.34 0.97
N LEU A 85 -2.34 -8.43 1.06
CA LEU A 85 -1.09 -8.66 1.80
C LEU A 85 -1.36 -8.82 3.30
N LEU A 86 -2.15 -7.94 3.91
CA LEU A 86 -2.53 -8.05 5.33
C LEU A 86 -3.36 -9.32 5.61
N ALA A 87 -4.22 -9.73 4.67
CA ALA A 87 -4.94 -10.99 4.79
C ALA A 87 -3.99 -12.20 4.77
N ALA A 88 -2.97 -12.16 3.92
CA ALA A 88 -1.93 -13.20 3.85
C ALA A 88 -1.13 -13.29 5.16
N PHE A 89 -0.71 -12.16 5.73
CA PHE A 89 -0.04 -12.13 7.04
C PHE A 89 -0.90 -12.77 8.14
N ARG A 90 -2.19 -12.44 8.21
CA ARG A 90 -3.11 -13.05 9.20
C ARG A 90 -3.22 -14.57 9.01
N ARG A 91 -3.18 -15.04 7.77
CA ARG A 91 -3.19 -16.48 7.46
C ARG A 91 -1.92 -17.16 7.96
N VAL A 92 -0.75 -16.55 7.75
CA VAL A 92 0.52 -17.05 8.30
C VAL A 92 0.47 -17.10 9.82
N SER A 93 -0.01 -16.04 10.49
CA SER A 93 -0.15 -16.05 11.95
C SER A 93 -1.07 -17.16 12.46
N ALA A 94 -2.21 -17.40 11.80
CA ALA A 94 -3.11 -18.48 12.18
C ALA A 94 -2.46 -19.87 11.99
N LEU A 95 -1.76 -20.08 10.87
CA LEU A 95 -1.06 -21.34 10.60
C LEU A 95 0.13 -21.56 11.56
N ALA A 96 0.81 -20.49 11.97
CA ALA A 96 1.87 -20.53 12.97
C ALA A 96 1.33 -21.02 14.33
N GLU A 97 0.12 -20.60 14.74
CA GLU A 97 -0.50 -21.11 15.97
C GLU A 97 -0.89 -22.60 15.85
N GLU A 98 -1.27 -23.06 14.66
CA GLU A 98 -1.70 -24.44 14.39
C GLU A 98 -0.53 -25.41 14.17
N THR A 99 0.69 -24.90 13.98
CA THR A 99 1.92 -25.70 13.77
C THR A 99 2.62 -26.09 15.07
N ALA A 100 1.89 -26.12 16.19
CA ALA A 100 2.39 -26.72 17.43
C ALA A 100 2.76 -28.20 17.24
N LEU A 101 3.89 -28.62 17.84
CA LEU A 101 4.36 -30.00 17.81
C LEU A 101 3.26 -30.97 18.28
N PRO A 102 3.12 -32.13 17.61
CA PRO A 102 2.21 -33.16 18.09
C PRO A 102 2.71 -33.70 19.45
N ALA A 103 1.78 -33.82 20.40
CA ALA A 103 2.08 -34.29 21.76
C ALA A 103 2.59 -35.74 21.83
N ASP A 104 2.40 -36.52 20.76
CA ASP A 104 2.92 -37.88 20.65
C ASP A 104 3.54 -38.10 19.26
N PRO A 105 4.87 -38.26 19.16
CA PRO A 105 5.58 -38.51 17.92
C PRO A 105 5.33 -39.94 17.36
N ALA A 106 4.70 -40.82 18.15
CA ALA A 106 4.47 -42.22 17.82
C ALA A 106 3.29 -42.47 16.86
N ASP A 107 2.46 -41.45 16.61
CA ASP A 107 1.26 -41.54 15.76
C ASP A 107 1.58 -41.04 14.35
N ALA A 108 1.84 -41.99 13.43
CA ALA A 108 2.17 -41.70 12.02
C ALA A 108 1.11 -40.84 11.33
N GLY A 109 -0.17 -40.98 11.71
CA GLY A 109 -1.26 -40.15 11.18
C GLY A 109 -1.17 -38.69 11.63
N ARG A 110 -0.84 -38.45 12.91
CA ARG A 110 -0.58 -37.09 13.41
C ARG A 110 0.69 -36.49 12.83
N ALA A 111 1.72 -37.30 12.62
CA ALA A 111 2.97 -36.86 12.03
C ALA A 111 2.80 -36.44 10.56
N ALA A 112 2.03 -37.21 9.77
CA ALA A 112 1.64 -36.82 8.41
C ALA A 112 0.78 -35.55 8.39
N GLY A 113 -0.14 -35.40 9.35
CA GLY A 113 -0.92 -34.18 9.51
C GLY A 113 -0.07 -32.96 9.88
N PHE A 114 1.00 -33.15 10.66
CA PHE A 114 1.96 -32.10 11.01
C PHE A 114 2.77 -31.66 9.79
N VAL A 115 3.33 -32.61 9.01
CA VAL A 115 4.01 -32.31 7.73
C VAL A 115 3.14 -31.44 6.83
N GLY A 116 1.85 -31.79 6.68
CA GLY A 116 0.92 -31.03 5.86
C GLY A 116 0.67 -29.60 6.39
N ARG A 117 0.73 -29.36 7.70
CA ARG A 117 0.65 -28.01 8.28
C ARG A 117 1.93 -27.22 8.06
N VAL A 118 3.10 -27.84 8.17
CA VAL A 118 4.40 -27.22 7.84
C VAL A 118 4.44 -26.79 6.38
N ASP A 119 4.03 -27.66 5.45
CA ASP A 119 3.95 -27.32 4.03
C ASP A 119 2.97 -26.16 3.77
N GLN A 120 1.81 -26.14 4.43
CA GLN A 120 0.85 -25.04 4.32
C GLN A 120 1.39 -23.72 4.87
N LEU A 121 2.16 -23.76 5.96
CA LEU A 121 2.81 -22.59 6.53
C LEU A 121 3.87 -22.03 5.58
N ARG A 122 4.74 -22.90 5.03
CA ARG A 122 5.72 -22.52 3.99
C ARG A 122 5.03 -21.86 2.79
N ASP A 123 4.00 -22.50 2.25
CA ASP A 123 3.28 -21.99 1.08
C ASP A 123 2.62 -20.64 1.37
N ALA A 124 2.10 -20.43 2.59
CA ALA A 124 1.52 -19.16 3.02
C ALA A 124 2.59 -18.07 3.18
N ILE A 125 3.79 -18.40 3.66
CA ILE A 125 4.93 -17.47 3.74
C ILE A 125 5.36 -17.06 2.33
N GLU A 126 5.54 -18.00 1.40
CA GLU A 126 5.87 -17.68 0.01
C GLU A 126 4.79 -16.84 -0.66
N GLU A 127 3.52 -17.07 -0.33
CA GLU A 127 2.40 -16.25 -0.78
C GLU A 127 2.49 -14.80 -0.25
N VAL A 128 2.87 -14.62 1.03
CA VAL A 128 3.12 -13.29 1.62
C VAL A 128 4.28 -12.60 0.93
N VAL A 129 5.40 -13.31 0.72
CA VAL A 129 6.57 -12.73 0.04
C VAL A 129 6.17 -12.28 -1.36
N ALA A 130 5.56 -13.12 -2.18
CA ALA A 130 5.14 -12.75 -3.53
C ALA A 130 4.19 -11.52 -3.56
N ARG A 131 3.30 -11.39 -2.58
CA ARG A 131 2.42 -10.21 -2.45
C ARG A 131 3.15 -8.96 -1.97
N GLY A 132 4.11 -9.12 -1.07
CA GLY A 132 4.96 -8.03 -0.60
C GLY A 132 5.79 -7.44 -1.74
N ASP A 133 6.39 -8.30 -2.56
CA ASP A 133 7.12 -7.90 -3.78
C ASP A 133 6.23 -7.09 -4.72
N GLU A 134 5.00 -7.57 -4.94
CA GLU A 134 4.02 -6.85 -5.75
C GLU A 134 3.68 -5.48 -5.14
N ALA A 135 3.46 -5.41 -3.82
CA ALA A 135 3.15 -4.18 -3.11
C ALA A 135 4.28 -3.15 -3.22
N VAL A 136 5.52 -3.55 -2.91
CA VAL A 136 6.72 -2.71 -3.01
C VAL A 136 6.88 -2.20 -4.44
N ARG A 137 6.80 -3.09 -5.44
CA ARG A 137 6.88 -2.73 -6.85
C ARG A 137 5.82 -1.68 -7.24
N ARG A 138 4.58 -1.83 -6.79
CA ARG A 138 3.51 -0.86 -7.10
C ARG A 138 3.75 0.51 -6.48
N VAL A 139 4.29 0.57 -5.26
CA VAL A 139 4.68 1.82 -4.60
C VAL A 139 5.81 2.50 -5.36
N GLU A 140 6.86 1.75 -5.71
CA GLU A 140 8.00 2.28 -6.48
C GLU A 140 7.59 2.83 -7.84
N GLU A 141 6.71 2.12 -8.57
CA GLU A 141 6.19 2.61 -9.83
C GLU A 141 5.41 3.93 -9.67
N ALA A 142 4.65 4.08 -8.58
CA ALA A 142 3.92 5.31 -8.28
C ALA A 142 4.86 6.47 -7.95
N VAL A 143 5.91 6.22 -7.16
CA VAL A 143 6.96 7.19 -6.85
C VAL A 143 7.74 7.58 -8.10
N GLY A 144 8.11 6.61 -8.95
CA GLY A 144 8.80 6.85 -10.22
C GLY A 144 7.93 7.60 -11.23
N PHE A 145 6.61 7.40 -11.20
CA PHE A 145 5.68 8.25 -11.94
C PHE A 145 5.69 9.69 -11.41
N LEU A 146 5.56 9.89 -10.10
CA LEU A 146 5.60 11.22 -9.48
C LEU A 146 6.89 11.98 -9.79
N GLY A 147 8.04 11.28 -9.79
CA GLY A 147 9.33 11.88 -10.16
C GLY A 147 9.40 12.35 -11.61
N ARG A 148 8.67 11.71 -12.53
CA ARG A 148 8.56 12.15 -13.93
C ARG A 148 7.59 13.32 -14.10
N THR A 149 6.68 13.55 -13.16
CA THR A 149 5.73 14.66 -13.23
C THR A 149 6.36 15.95 -12.68
N LYS A 150 6.35 17.02 -13.48
CA LYS A 150 6.82 18.35 -13.04
C LYS A 150 5.96 18.98 -11.93
N ALA A 151 4.79 18.40 -11.65
CA ALA A 151 3.85 18.86 -10.62
C ALA A 151 4.29 18.50 -9.19
N ALA A 152 5.13 17.48 -9.02
CA ALA A 152 5.66 17.09 -7.72
C ALA A 152 6.93 17.89 -7.41
N GLY A 153 6.94 18.60 -6.27
CA GLY A 153 8.13 19.33 -5.84
C GLY A 153 9.31 18.38 -5.63
N ARG A 154 10.51 18.74 -6.14
CA ARG A 154 11.73 17.90 -6.11
C ARG A 154 12.04 17.33 -4.72
N GLY A 155 11.87 18.14 -3.66
CA GLY A 155 12.09 17.69 -2.28
C GLY A 155 11.08 16.64 -1.79
N ARG A 156 9.83 16.67 -2.26
CA ARG A 156 8.83 15.63 -1.95
C ARG A 156 9.14 14.34 -2.67
N VAL A 157 9.50 14.42 -3.95
CA VAL A 157 9.89 13.24 -4.75
C VAL A 157 11.10 12.55 -4.10
N ARG A 158 12.14 13.30 -3.75
CA ARG A 158 13.33 12.73 -3.07
C ARG A 158 12.95 11.95 -1.81
N ARG A 159 12.15 12.53 -0.92
CA ARG A 159 11.71 11.85 0.31
C ARG A 159 10.86 10.62 0.03
N LEU A 160 10.00 10.65 -0.98
CA LEU A 160 9.21 9.48 -1.39
C LEU A 160 10.10 8.38 -1.96
N THR A 161 11.13 8.72 -2.71
CA THR A 161 12.12 7.76 -3.21
C THR A 161 12.91 7.13 -2.07
N GLU A 162 13.39 7.94 -1.12
CA GLU A 162 14.07 7.45 0.08
C GLU A 162 13.16 6.54 0.92
N ALA A 163 11.89 6.93 1.11
CA ALA A 163 10.92 6.11 1.84
C ALA A 163 10.58 4.80 1.12
N ALA A 164 10.48 4.80 -0.21
CA ALA A 164 10.24 3.58 -0.99
C ALA A 164 11.45 2.62 -0.91
N ALA A 165 12.68 3.15 -0.95
CA ALA A 165 13.88 2.35 -0.76
C ALA A 165 13.97 1.78 0.66
N ALA A 166 13.66 2.57 1.68
CA ALA A 166 13.60 2.09 3.06
C ALA A 166 12.52 1.01 3.24
N LEU A 167 11.34 1.18 2.62
CA LEU A 167 10.28 0.18 2.63
C LEU A 167 10.73 -1.14 1.99
N ARG A 168 11.43 -1.09 0.85
CA ARG A 168 12.00 -2.29 0.23
C ARG A 168 12.96 -3.00 1.17
N ALA A 169 13.91 -2.26 1.76
CA ALA A 169 14.89 -2.85 2.67
C ALA A 169 14.23 -3.53 3.87
N VAL A 170 13.25 -2.87 4.50
CA VAL A 170 12.49 -3.47 5.61
C VAL A 170 11.76 -4.73 5.15
N TYR A 171 11.09 -4.68 3.99
CA TYR A 171 10.39 -5.84 3.46
C TYR A 171 11.33 -7.02 3.14
N GLU A 172 12.49 -6.76 2.55
CA GLU A 172 13.48 -7.81 2.25
C GLU A 172 13.97 -8.49 3.53
N THR A 173 14.27 -7.71 4.58
CA THR A 173 14.63 -8.26 5.90
C THR A 173 13.51 -9.10 6.50
N GLU A 174 12.27 -8.60 6.52
CA GLU A 174 11.13 -9.34 7.09
C GLU A 174 10.80 -10.61 6.27
N ALA A 175 10.98 -10.57 4.95
CA ALA A 175 10.78 -11.73 4.08
C ALA A 175 11.84 -12.81 4.30
N GLU A 176 13.09 -12.41 4.55
CA GLU A 176 14.16 -13.32 4.95
C GLU A 176 13.91 -13.89 6.34
N GLU A 177 13.57 -13.05 7.32
CA GLU A 177 13.21 -13.49 8.66
C GLU A 177 12.08 -14.53 8.59
N MET A 178 10.93 -14.25 7.95
CA MET A 178 9.84 -15.23 7.87
C MET A 178 10.22 -16.58 7.23
N ARG A 179 11.23 -16.62 6.35
CA ARG A 179 11.66 -17.85 5.67
C ARG A 179 12.62 -18.68 6.50
N PHE A 180 13.51 -18.03 7.23
CA PHE A 180 14.66 -18.67 7.86
C PHE A 180 14.66 -18.57 9.38
N GLU A 181 13.84 -17.68 9.94
CA GLU A 181 13.76 -17.39 11.36
C GLU A 181 12.28 -17.36 11.82
N GLY A 182 11.98 -17.92 12.99
CA GLY A 182 10.63 -17.89 13.56
C GLY A 182 9.79 -19.16 13.30
N PRO A 183 8.47 -19.05 13.06
CA PRO A 183 7.55 -20.18 13.25
C PRO A 183 7.77 -21.33 12.26
N LEU A 184 8.26 -21.03 11.04
CA LEU A 184 8.61 -22.08 10.09
C LEU A 184 9.85 -22.85 10.53
N ASP A 185 10.89 -22.15 11.00
CA ASP A 185 12.10 -22.77 11.54
C ASP A 185 11.78 -23.63 12.77
N GLU A 186 11.00 -23.11 13.73
CA GLU A 186 10.54 -23.88 14.89
C GLU A 186 9.76 -25.14 14.48
N ALA A 187 8.90 -25.04 13.47
CA ALA A 187 8.14 -26.18 12.97
C ALA A 187 9.04 -27.19 12.22
N LEU A 188 10.08 -26.74 11.52
CA LEU A 188 11.08 -27.58 10.88
C LEU A 188 11.97 -28.30 11.90
N LEU A 189 12.36 -27.65 13.00
CA LEU A 189 13.04 -28.30 14.12
C LEU A 189 12.16 -29.39 14.73
N GLY A 190 10.87 -29.11 14.95
CA GLY A 190 9.91 -30.12 15.37
C GLY A 190 9.81 -31.29 14.38
N LEU A 191 9.85 -31.01 13.09
CA LEU A 191 9.84 -32.02 12.04
C LEU A 191 11.09 -32.91 12.07
N GLN A 192 12.25 -32.33 12.37
CA GLN A 192 13.51 -33.07 12.56
C GLN A 192 13.42 -34.01 13.77
N ASP A 193 12.91 -33.53 14.90
CA ASP A 193 12.70 -34.36 16.10
C ASP A 193 11.77 -35.55 15.83
N LEU A 194 10.68 -35.31 15.10
CA LEU A 194 9.74 -36.36 14.67
C LEU A 194 10.39 -37.37 13.74
N PHE A 195 11.21 -36.89 12.80
CA PHE A 195 11.93 -37.74 11.87
C PHE A 195 12.94 -38.63 12.60
N GLU A 196 13.74 -38.07 13.53
CA GLU A 196 14.68 -38.84 14.36
C GLU A 196 13.93 -39.88 15.22
N ALA A 197 12.84 -39.50 15.89
CA ALA A 197 12.05 -40.39 16.73
C ALA A 197 11.45 -41.58 15.93
N LEU A 198 10.95 -41.30 14.73
CA LEU A 198 10.39 -42.33 13.85
C LEU A 198 11.49 -43.29 13.34
N LEU A 199 12.65 -42.78 12.94
CA LEU A 199 13.77 -43.63 12.51
C LEU A 199 14.29 -44.51 13.65
N LEU A 200 14.38 -43.98 14.88
CA LEU A 200 14.80 -44.75 16.06
C LEU A 200 13.85 -45.91 16.34
N ARG A 201 12.54 -45.69 16.18
CA ARG A 201 11.54 -46.76 16.28
C ARG A 201 11.72 -47.83 15.22
N LEU A 202 11.87 -47.43 13.95
CA LEU A 202 12.09 -48.37 12.86
C LEU A 202 13.34 -49.25 13.12
N LYS A 203 14.40 -48.67 13.68
CA LYS A 203 15.58 -49.41 14.12
C LYS A 203 15.29 -50.40 15.26
N GLN A 204 14.52 -49.99 16.26
CA GLN A 204 14.17 -50.85 17.40
C GLN A 204 13.27 -52.02 16.98
N ALA A 205 12.29 -51.79 16.09
CA ALA A 205 11.44 -52.83 15.54
C ALA A 205 12.26 -53.89 14.80
N ALA A 206 13.18 -53.46 13.92
CA ALA A 206 14.10 -54.36 13.22
C ALA A 206 15.03 -55.17 14.15
N ALA A 207 15.39 -54.62 15.32
CA ALA A 207 16.22 -55.31 16.30
C ALA A 207 15.44 -56.31 17.18
N ALA A 208 14.14 -56.09 17.38
CA ALA A 208 13.28 -56.98 18.15
C ALA A 208 12.86 -58.23 17.36
N ASP A 209 12.70 -58.10 16.04
CA ASP A 209 12.34 -59.21 15.14
C ASP A 209 13.50 -60.19 14.90
N GLY A 210 14.74 -59.74 15.09
CA GLY A 210 15.95 -60.58 14.94
C GLY A 210 16.31 -61.45 16.15
N VAL A 211 15.41 -61.62 17.13
CA VAL A 211 15.66 -62.43 18.35
C VAL A 211 14.91 -63.76 18.34
N ASP A 212 14.23 -64.15 17.25
CA ASP A 212 13.70 -65.52 17.13
C ASP A 212 14.83 -66.50 16.75
N GLU A 213 14.96 -67.55 17.56
CA GLU A 213 16.03 -68.53 17.51
C GLU A 213 15.95 -69.40 16.23
N LEU A 214 17.11 -69.59 15.58
CA LEU A 214 17.49 -70.82 14.88
C LEU A 214 16.57 -71.29 13.74
N GLY A 215 16.68 -70.68 12.56
CA GLY A 215 16.19 -71.32 11.34
C GLY A 215 16.43 -70.52 10.08
N GLY A 216 17.37 -70.96 9.23
CA GLY A 216 17.67 -70.31 7.97
C GLY A 216 16.46 -70.16 7.04
N ALA A 217 16.01 -68.93 6.90
CA ALA A 217 15.33 -68.39 5.73
C ALA A 217 15.91 -66.98 5.53
N GLU A 218 16.02 -66.51 4.28
CA GLU A 218 16.36 -65.10 4.05
C GLU A 218 15.26 -64.22 4.65
N GLU A 219 15.47 -63.78 5.88
CA GLU A 219 14.63 -62.80 6.57
C GLU A 219 14.76 -61.48 5.80
N GLY A 220 13.75 -61.20 4.98
CA GLY A 220 13.58 -59.86 4.43
C GLY A 220 13.45 -58.90 5.61
N TYR A 221 14.42 -58.01 5.76
CA TYR A 221 14.37 -56.94 6.74
C TYR A 221 13.10 -56.11 6.51
N GLU A 222 12.02 -56.36 7.27
CA GLU A 222 10.82 -55.53 7.23
C GLU A 222 11.16 -54.19 7.89
N LEU A 223 11.26 -53.15 7.06
CA LEU A 223 11.55 -51.78 7.48
C LEU A 223 10.30 -51.15 8.12
N GLY A 224 9.83 -51.69 9.24
CA GLY A 224 8.59 -51.25 9.89
C GLY A 224 7.36 -51.27 8.96
N THR A 225 6.31 -50.54 9.33
CA THR A 225 5.07 -50.51 8.54
C THR A 225 5.17 -49.58 7.33
N ASP A 226 4.48 -49.88 6.23
CA ASP A 226 4.45 -49.03 5.02
C ASP A 226 4.07 -47.57 5.36
N ASP A 227 3.14 -47.37 6.30
CA ASP A 227 2.71 -46.05 6.76
C ASP A 227 3.82 -45.25 7.44
N GLU A 228 4.70 -45.92 8.21
CA GLU A 228 5.85 -45.29 8.86
C GLU A 228 6.94 -44.90 7.85
N VAL A 229 7.20 -45.77 6.86
CA VAL A 229 8.15 -45.50 5.79
C VAL A 229 7.67 -44.33 4.93
N ASP A 230 6.38 -44.30 4.59
CA ASP A 230 5.76 -43.21 3.85
C ASP A 230 5.78 -41.90 4.63
N ALA A 231 5.53 -41.94 5.94
CA ALA A 231 5.65 -40.78 6.81
C ALA A 231 7.09 -40.24 6.83
N ALA A 232 8.09 -41.11 7.02
CA ALA A 232 9.51 -40.74 6.96
C ALA A 232 9.89 -40.11 5.62
N ALA A 233 9.43 -40.69 4.51
CA ALA A 233 9.70 -40.19 3.17
C ALA A 233 9.04 -38.83 2.91
N ARG A 234 7.86 -38.56 3.50
CA ARG A 234 7.23 -37.23 3.44
C ARG A 234 8.00 -36.21 4.25
N MET A 235 8.37 -36.54 5.49
CA MET A 235 9.19 -35.66 6.35
C MET A 235 10.52 -35.28 5.67
N ALA A 236 11.24 -36.27 5.15
CA ALA A 236 12.52 -36.05 4.46
C ALA A 236 12.35 -35.17 3.21
N ARG A 237 11.27 -35.33 2.45
CA ARG A 237 10.97 -34.47 1.29
C ARG A 237 10.67 -33.03 1.70
N THR A 238 9.88 -32.83 2.75
CA THR A 238 9.56 -31.49 3.26
C THR A 238 10.82 -30.82 3.81
N LEU A 239 11.66 -31.52 4.58
CA LEU A 239 12.92 -30.97 5.07
C LEU A 239 13.90 -30.64 3.93
N ALA A 240 14.05 -31.53 2.94
CA ALA A 240 14.89 -31.28 1.78
C ALA A 240 14.39 -30.09 0.93
N GLY A 241 13.07 -29.89 0.87
CA GLY A 241 12.45 -28.73 0.20
C GLY A 241 12.59 -27.41 0.96
N ASN A 242 13.07 -27.43 2.21
CA ASN A 242 13.37 -26.25 3.03
C ASN A 242 14.87 -26.21 3.37
N ASP A 243 15.74 -26.64 2.45
CA ASP A 243 17.19 -26.60 2.56
C ASP A 243 17.80 -27.32 3.79
N CYS A 244 17.05 -28.24 4.42
CA CYS A 244 17.49 -29.02 5.60
C CYS A 244 17.97 -30.44 5.24
N LEU A 245 18.42 -30.68 4.00
CA LEU A 245 18.77 -32.02 3.52
C LEU A 245 20.03 -32.60 4.20
N ASP A 246 21.04 -31.78 4.44
CA ASP A 246 22.25 -32.15 5.16
C ASP A 246 21.93 -32.63 6.57
N ILE A 247 21.10 -31.90 7.30
CA ILE A 247 20.61 -32.26 8.63
C ILE A 247 19.82 -33.58 8.57
N CYS A 248 18.97 -33.77 7.56
CA CYS A 248 18.25 -35.04 7.38
C CYS A 248 19.18 -36.24 7.22
N LEU A 249 20.24 -36.07 6.42
CA LEU A 249 21.23 -37.11 6.17
C LEU A 249 22.02 -37.41 7.45
N ASP A 250 22.41 -36.39 8.20
CA ASP A 250 23.12 -36.55 9.46
C ASP A 250 22.27 -37.30 10.50
N ILE A 251 20.98 -36.95 10.63
CA ILE A 251 20.03 -37.68 11.48
C ILE A 251 19.94 -39.14 11.03
N TYR A 252 19.76 -39.39 9.74
CA TYR A 252 19.63 -40.75 9.21
C TYR A 252 20.89 -41.60 9.47
N VAL A 253 22.07 -41.05 9.21
CA VAL A 253 23.37 -41.71 9.44
C VAL A 253 23.61 -41.95 10.93
N LYS A 254 23.23 -41.00 11.80
CA LYS A 254 23.34 -41.14 13.25
C LYS A 254 22.45 -42.27 13.78
N VAL A 255 21.23 -42.38 13.25
CA VAL A 255 20.27 -43.37 13.74
C VAL A 255 20.59 -44.77 13.23
N ARG A 256 21.02 -44.93 11.97
CA ARG A 256 21.22 -46.25 11.34
C ARG A 256 22.56 -46.88 11.70
#